data_AF-A0AAV1JRY5-F1
#
_entry.id   AF-A0AAV1JRY5-F1
#
_cell.length_a   1.000
_cell.length_b   1.000
_cell.length_c   1.000
_cell.angle_alpha   90.00
_cell.angle_beta   90.00
_cell.angle_gamma   90.00
#
_symmetry.space_group_name_H-M   'P 1'
#
loop_
_entity.id
_entity.type
_entity.pdbx_description
1 polymer ?
#
loop_
_entity_poly.entity_id
_entity_poly.type
_entity_poly.pdbx_seq_one_letter_code
_entity_poly.pdbx_strand_id
1 'polypeptide(L)'
;MFRLLLIVISFFNVNGQLCGVGDRLDLTDSETFTDGSIVKNGIRFPPKYVFSQNVSGEIKTFGCPCEFKTCYKKCCPLGKVFHKSENASGCVEMYDVLQSAGMRLHFFDNYKRSVDLAGSGEFVLLTGIPCDGDVYIEDGGPWYVQEVSILC
;
A
#
# COMPACT_ATOMS: atom_id res chain seq x y z
N MET A 1 46.72 21.30 31.63
CA MET A 1 45.84 21.43 30.45
C MET A 1 44.89 20.24 30.44
N PHE A 2 43.64 20.43 30.87
CA PHE A 2 42.61 19.38 30.85
C PHE A 2 41.65 19.72 29.71
N ARG A 3 41.69 18.98 28.60
CA ARG A 3 40.77 19.19 27.47
C ARG A 3 39.47 18.43 27.78
N LEU A 4 38.40 19.17 28.10
CA LEU A 4 37.05 18.62 28.11
C LEU A 4 36.65 18.25 26.67
N LEU A 5 36.39 16.97 26.44
CA LEU A 5 35.82 16.45 25.20
C LEU A 5 34.29 16.53 25.33
N LEU A 6 33.69 17.56 24.73
CA LEU A 6 32.23 17.71 24.65
C LEU A 6 31.71 16.72 23.60
N ILE A 7 31.13 15.61 24.07
CA ILE A 7 30.40 14.65 23.23
C ILE A 7 29.05 15.27 22.89
N VAL A 8 28.92 15.79 21.67
CA VAL A 8 27.65 16.26 21.12
C VAL A 8 26.85 15.05 20.66
N ILE A 9 25.85 14.65 21.44
CA ILE A 9 24.90 13.60 21.08
C ILE A 9 23.85 14.25 20.16
N SER A 10 24.04 14.11 18.86
CA SER A 10 23.02 14.49 17.87
C SER A 10 21.87 13.50 17.94
N PHE A 11 20.78 13.89 18.61
CA PHE A 11 19.49 13.21 18.46
C PHE A 11 18.99 13.50 17.05
N PHE A 12 19.23 12.57 16.12
CA PHE A 12 18.49 12.55 14.87
C PHE A 12 17.03 12.33 15.23
N ASN A 13 16.22 13.38 15.12
CA ASN A 13 14.77 13.22 15.08
C ASN A 13 14.48 12.46 13.80
N VAL A 14 14.40 11.14 13.88
CA VAL A 14 13.85 10.31 12.81
C VAL A 14 12.40 10.75 12.69
N ASN A 15 12.13 11.54 11.66
CA ASN A 15 10.78 11.96 11.31
C ASN A 15 9.93 10.69 11.27
N GLY A 16 8.94 10.59 12.16
CA GLY A 16 8.25 9.35 12.57
C GLY A 16 7.36 8.69 11.51
N GLN A 17 7.73 8.80 10.24
CA GLN A 17 7.04 8.19 9.11
C GLN A 17 7.72 6.87 8.75
N LEU A 18 7.00 5.77 8.96
CA LEU A 18 7.49 4.41 8.70
C LEU A 18 7.47 4.05 7.20
N CYS A 19 6.53 4.61 6.44
CA CYS A 19 6.38 4.33 5.00
C CYS A 19 5.84 5.54 4.23
N GLY A 20 5.97 5.52 2.90
CA GLY A 20 5.48 6.58 2.01
C GLY A 20 3.96 6.76 2.05
N VAL A 21 3.47 7.91 1.56
CA VAL A 21 2.02 8.21 1.52
C VAL A 21 1.25 7.21 0.67
N GLY A 22 1.87 6.67 -0.39
CA GLY A 22 1.30 5.63 -1.23
C GLY A 22 1.41 4.20 -0.68
N ASP A 23 2.02 4.02 0.49
CA ASP A 23 2.26 2.70 1.11
C ASP A 23 1.59 2.57 2.48
N ARG A 24 0.84 3.60 2.90
CA ARG A 24 0.17 3.66 4.20
C ARG A 24 -1.34 3.52 4.07
N LEU A 25 -1.95 2.89 5.06
CA LEU A 25 -3.40 2.84 5.26
C LEU A 25 -3.78 3.70 6.46
N ASP A 26 -4.84 4.50 6.33
CA ASP A 26 -5.43 5.23 7.46
C ASP A 26 -6.12 4.22 8.38
N LEU A 27 -5.68 4.14 9.63
CA LEU A 27 -6.18 3.24 10.68
C LEU A 27 -6.97 4.00 11.76
N THR A 28 -7.19 5.30 11.62
CA THR A 28 -7.75 6.17 12.68
C THR A 28 -9.06 5.64 13.28
N ASP A 29 -9.95 5.09 12.44
CA ASP A 29 -11.26 4.56 12.87
C ASP A 29 -11.26 3.03 13.13
N SER A 30 -10.11 2.43 13.41
CA SER A 30 -9.96 0.96 13.48
C SER A 30 -9.90 0.46 14.91
N GLU A 31 -10.43 -0.74 15.14
CA GLU A 31 -10.39 -1.38 16.45
C GLU A 31 -8.96 -1.80 16.83
N THR A 32 -8.58 -1.50 18.08
CA THR A 32 -7.31 -1.91 18.68
C THR A 32 -7.54 -3.07 19.63
N PHE A 33 -6.76 -4.13 19.48
CA PHE A 33 -6.83 -5.34 20.30
C PHE A 33 -5.99 -5.20 21.57
N THR A 34 -6.23 -6.10 22.53
CA THR A 34 -5.53 -6.12 23.83
C THR A 34 -4.02 -6.33 23.71
N ASP A 35 -3.54 -6.91 22.61
CA ASP A 35 -2.11 -7.07 22.32
C ASP A 35 -1.49 -5.87 21.59
N GLY A 36 -2.25 -4.77 21.44
CA GLY A 36 -1.84 -3.55 20.76
C GLY A 36 -1.92 -3.61 19.24
N SER A 37 -2.28 -4.75 18.65
CA SER A 37 -2.48 -4.84 17.20
C SER A 37 -3.77 -4.13 16.77
N ILE A 38 -3.80 -3.64 15.53
CA ILE A 38 -4.98 -3.00 14.93
C ILE A 38 -5.45 -3.85 13.75
N VAL A 39 -6.76 -4.01 13.54
CA VAL A 39 -7.28 -4.72 12.36
C VAL A 39 -8.05 -3.77 11.45
N LYS A 40 -7.70 -3.76 10.16
CA LYS A 40 -8.47 -3.06 9.12
C LYS A 40 -8.48 -3.88 7.84
N ASN A 41 -9.63 -4.00 7.20
CA ASN A 41 -9.83 -4.74 5.95
C ASN A 41 -9.27 -6.18 5.99
N GLY A 42 -9.44 -6.88 7.12
CA GLY A 42 -8.93 -8.24 7.31
C GLY A 42 -7.41 -8.35 7.53
N ILE A 43 -6.69 -7.22 7.63
CA ILE A 43 -5.25 -7.17 7.87
C ILE A 43 -5.01 -6.81 9.33
N ARG A 44 -4.22 -7.62 10.02
CA ARG A 44 -3.77 -7.36 11.39
C ARG A 44 -2.41 -6.67 11.36
N PHE A 45 -2.36 -5.44 11.85
CA PHE A 45 -1.17 -4.59 11.91
C PHE A 45 -0.45 -4.79 13.24
N PRO A 46 0.79 -5.32 13.23
CA PRO A 46 1.63 -5.31 14.41
C PRO A 46 1.98 -3.88 14.83
N PRO A 47 2.09 -3.58 16.14
CA PRO A 47 2.37 -2.22 16.64
C PRO A 47 3.60 -1.55 16.00
N LYS A 48 4.65 -2.33 15.69
CA LYS A 48 5.89 -1.83 15.07
C LYS A 48 5.71 -1.23 13.66
N TYR A 49 4.59 -1.50 12.99
CA TYR A 49 4.28 -0.99 11.65
C TYR A 49 3.17 0.06 11.67
N VAL A 50 2.83 0.56 12.85
CA VAL A 50 1.83 1.60 13.07
C VAL A 50 2.52 2.86 13.57
N PHE A 51 2.13 4.01 13.03
CA PHE A 51 2.62 5.31 13.45
C PHE A 51 1.50 6.34 13.44
N SER A 52 1.61 7.37 14.27
CA SER A 52 0.69 8.50 14.27
C SER A 52 1.38 9.74 13.73
N GLN A 53 0.67 10.52 12.93
CA GLN A 53 1.17 11.75 12.33
C GLN A 53 0.08 12.83 12.37
N ASN A 54 0.47 14.08 12.61
CA ASN A 54 -0.46 15.20 12.46
C ASN A 54 -0.67 15.50 10.97
N VAL A 55 -1.90 15.36 10.51
CA VAL A 55 -2.32 15.69 9.14
C VAL A 55 -3.37 16.78 9.24
N SER A 56 -3.02 17.98 8.77
CA SER A 56 -3.93 19.14 8.74
C SER A 56 -4.55 19.52 10.10
N GLY A 57 -3.81 19.31 11.20
CA GLY A 57 -4.25 19.63 12.57
C GLY A 57 -4.84 18.45 13.33
N GLU A 58 -5.09 17.32 12.66
CA GLU A 58 -5.64 16.11 13.28
C GLU A 58 -4.57 15.04 13.44
N ILE A 59 -4.52 14.39 14.61
CA ILE A 59 -3.65 13.22 14.80
C ILE A 59 -4.32 12.03 14.13
N LYS A 60 -3.71 11.54 13.05
CA LYS A 60 -4.14 10.35 12.33
C LYS A 60 -3.20 9.19 12.60
N THR A 61 -3.76 8.00 12.67
CA THR A 61 -3.00 6.75 12.85
C THR A 61 -2.90 6.04 11.52
N PHE A 62 -1.71 5.62 11.14
CA PHE A 62 -1.42 4.97 9.87
C PHE A 62 -0.72 3.63 10.08
N GLY A 63 -0.98 2.67 9.19
CA GLY A 63 -0.28 1.39 9.14
C GLY A 63 0.46 1.21 7.82
N CYS A 64 1.61 0.54 7.87
CA CYS A 64 2.45 0.23 6.70
C CYS A 64 2.36 -1.27 6.37
N PRO A 65 1.32 -1.73 5.65
CA PRO A 65 1.15 -3.16 5.36
C PRO A 65 2.28 -3.74 4.53
N CYS A 66 2.88 -2.94 3.64
CA CYS A 66 3.88 -3.40 2.68
C CYS A 66 5.24 -3.73 3.31
N GLU A 67 5.46 -3.27 4.55
CA GLU A 67 6.69 -3.54 5.33
C GLU A 67 6.70 -4.94 5.97
N PHE A 68 5.57 -5.66 5.95
CA PHE A 68 5.47 -7.01 6.53
C PHE A 68 4.64 -7.99 5.72
N LYS A 69 4.06 -7.54 4.61
CA LYS A 69 3.25 -8.37 3.73
C LYS A 69 3.37 -7.84 2.30
N THR A 70 3.34 -8.74 1.32
CA THR A 70 3.40 -8.34 -0.09
C THR A 70 2.17 -7.52 -0.46
N CYS A 71 2.40 -6.32 -0.99
CA CYS A 71 1.35 -5.41 -1.44
C CYS A 71 1.16 -5.46 -2.95
N TYR A 72 -0.09 -5.32 -3.38
CA TYR A 72 -0.43 -4.92 -4.73
C TYR A 72 -1.13 -3.58 -4.69
N LYS A 73 -0.74 -2.69 -5.60
CA LYS A 73 -1.30 -1.35 -5.71
C LYS A 73 -2.22 -1.31 -6.92
N LYS A 74 -3.48 -0.99 -6.68
CA LYS A 74 -4.45 -0.66 -7.73
C LYS A 74 -4.88 0.78 -7.57
N CYS A 75 -5.05 1.46 -8.69
CA CYS A 75 -5.55 2.82 -8.68
C CYS A 75 -6.98 2.92 -8.17
N CYS A 76 -7.84 2.04 -8.66
CA CYS A 76 -9.25 2.01 -8.32
C CYS A 76 -9.59 0.86 -7.38
N PRO A 77 -10.67 0.98 -6.59
CA PRO A 77 -11.23 -0.15 -5.86
C PRO A 77 -11.56 -1.32 -6.79
N LEU A 78 -11.66 -2.54 -6.24
CA LEU A 78 -12.12 -3.71 -6.99
C LEU A 78 -13.49 -3.46 -7.63
N GLY A 79 -13.64 -3.89 -8.88
CA GLY A 79 -14.85 -3.65 -9.68
C GLY A 79 -14.87 -2.32 -10.41
N LYS A 80 -13.79 -1.53 -10.29
CA LYS A 80 -13.61 -0.28 -11.03
C LYS A 80 -12.27 -0.26 -11.75
N VAL A 81 -12.22 0.47 -12.86
CA VAL A 81 -10.97 0.70 -13.63
C VAL A 81 -10.68 2.19 -13.69
N PHE A 82 -9.40 2.55 -13.76
CA PHE A 82 -9.02 3.94 -13.97
C PHE A 82 -9.21 4.30 -15.44
N HIS A 83 -10.12 5.24 -15.72
CA HIS A 83 -10.35 5.74 -17.06
C HIS A 83 -9.78 7.15 -17.18
N LYS A 84 -8.88 7.36 -18.16
CA LYS A 84 -8.31 8.65 -18.49
C LYS A 84 -8.83 9.11 -19.85
N SER A 85 -9.57 10.22 -19.85
CA SER A 85 -10.05 10.91 -21.06
C SER A 85 -9.59 12.36 -21.05
N GLU A 86 -9.72 13.07 -22.17
CA GLU A 86 -9.36 14.49 -22.28
C GLU A 86 -10.15 15.39 -21.32
N ASN A 87 -11.37 14.98 -20.92
CA ASN A 87 -12.28 15.80 -20.10
C ASN A 87 -12.33 15.36 -18.63
N ALA A 88 -11.95 14.11 -18.33
CA ALA A 88 -12.01 13.56 -16.99
C ALA A 88 -11.07 12.36 -16.83
N SER A 89 -10.43 12.27 -15.66
CA SER A 89 -9.70 11.09 -15.21
C SER A 89 -10.26 10.62 -13.87
N GLY A 90 -10.56 9.33 -13.75
CA GLY A 90 -11.09 8.78 -12.50
C GLY A 90 -11.51 7.33 -12.60
N CYS A 91 -11.98 6.80 -11.48
CA CYS A 91 -12.46 5.42 -11.40
C CYS A 91 -13.89 5.31 -11.95
N VAL A 92 -14.09 4.45 -12.93
CA VAL A 92 -15.41 4.19 -13.54
C VAL A 92 -15.83 2.74 -13.28
N GLU A 93 -17.14 2.52 -13.21
CA GLU A 93 -17.72 1.18 -13.12
C GLU A 93 -17.59 0.49 -14.48
N MET A 94 -16.62 -0.41 -14.60
CA MET A 94 -16.38 -1.23 -15.77
C MET A 94 -15.88 -2.60 -15.33
N TYR A 95 -15.91 -3.57 -16.23
CA TYR A 95 -15.45 -4.93 -15.95
C TYR A 95 -13.99 -4.93 -15.49
N ASP A 96 -13.78 -5.24 -14.21
CA ASP A 96 -12.45 -5.41 -13.61
C ASP A 96 -12.05 -6.88 -13.73
N VAL A 97 -11.06 -7.16 -14.58
CA VAL A 97 -10.53 -8.51 -14.81
C VAL A 97 -10.01 -9.12 -13.51
N LEU A 98 -9.52 -8.29 -12.58
CA LEU A 98 -9.00 -8.73 -11.29
C LEU A 98 -10.09 -9.32 -10.39
N GLN A 99 -11.31 -8.77 -10.46
CA GLN A 99 -12.45 -9.23 -9.66
C GLN A 99 -12.98 -10.59 -10.14
N SER A 100 -12.83 -10.89 -11.43
CA SER A 100 -13.48 -12.01 -12.10
C SER A 100 -12.55 -13.20 -12.40
N ALA A 101 -11.28 -12.93 -12.70
CA ALA A 101 -10.31 -13.94 -13.13
C ALA A 101 -9.13 -14.12 -12.16
N GLY A 102 -8.98 -13.25 -11.16
CA GLY A 102 -7.79 -13.17 -10.31
C GLY A 102 -6.55 -12.69 -11.06
N MET A 103 -5.43 -12.49 -10.36
CA MET A 103 -4.15 -12.13 -11.00
C MET A 103 -3.34 -13.37 -11.34
N ARG A 104 -2.86 -13.47 -12.58
CA ARG A 104 -1.80 -14.40 -12.95
C ARG A 104 -0.46 -13.75 -12.65
N LEU A 105 0.20 -14.20 -11.59
CA LEU A 105 1.54 -13.75 -11.25
C LEU A 105 2.56 -14.59 -12.00
N HIS A 106 3.53 -13.90 -12.59
CA HIS A 106 4.66 -14.49 -13.29
C HIS A 106 5.92 -14.11 -12.54
N PHE A 107 6.52 -15.07 -11.85
CA PHE A 107 7.77 -14.87 -11.13
C PHE A 107 8.95 -15.01 -12.10
N PHE A 108 10.08 -14.37 -11.78
CA PHE A 108 11.29 -14.33 -12.61
C PHE A 108 11.78 -15.73 -13.04
N ASP A 109 11.52 -16.78 -12.26
CA ASP A 109 11.95 -18.16 -12.52
C ASP A 109 11.00 -18.95 -13.44
N ASN A 110 10.22 -18.29 -14.31
CA ASN A 110 9.20 -18.91 -15.18
C ASN A 110 8.06 -19.65 -14.46
N TYR A 111 8.00 -19.54 -13.13
CA TYR A 111 6.89 -20.08 -12.33
C TYR A 111 5.66 -19.18 -12.51
N LYS A 112 4.58 -19.75 -13.05
CA LYS A 112 3.29 -19.09 -13.25
C LYS A 112 2.32 -19.59 -12.18
N ARG A 113 1.80 -18.69 -11.35
CA ARG A 113 0.73 -19.00 -10.39
C ARG A 113 -0.38 -17.99 -10.52
N SER A 114 -1.61 -18.48 -10.74
CA SER A 114 -2.81 -17.66 -10.54
C SER A 114 -3.04 -17.51 -9.05
N VAL A 115 -3.14 -16.28 -8.57
CA VAL A 115 -3.52 -15.98 -7.19
C VAL A 115 -4.82 -15.20 -7.18
N ASP A 116 -5.67 -15.56 -6.22
CA ASP A 116 -6.80 -14.74 -5.85
C ASP A 116 -6.32 -13.64 -4.89
N LEU A 117 -6.29 -12.39 -5.37
CA LEU A 117 -5.88 -11.25 -4.53
C LEU A 117 -6.85 -10.95 -3.40
N ALA A 118 -8.14 -11.20 -3.62
CA ALA A 118 -9.18 -10.87 -2.66
C ALA A 118 -9.33 -11.99 -1.63
N GLY A 119 -9.23 -13.26 -2.06
CA GLY A 119 -9.52 -14.42 -1.22
C GLY A 119 -8.31 -15.11 -0.59
N SER A 120 -7.08 -14.96 -1.10
CA SER A 120 -5.94 -15.73 -0.59
C SER A 120 -5.46 -15.30 0.79
N GLY A 121 -5.69 -14.04 1.16
CA GLY A 121 -5.08 -13.45 2.37
C GLY A 121 -3.55 -13.44 2.34
N GLU A 122 -2.90 -13.83 1.23
CA GLU A 122 -1.45 -13.80 1.03
C GLU A 122 -0.97 -12.37 0.76
N PHE A 123 -1.84 -11.52 0.21
CA PHE A 123 -1.51 -10.17 -0.25
C PHE A 123 -2.29 -9.08 0.50
N VAL A 124 -1.83 -7.84 0.34
CA VAL A 124 -2.57 -6.63 0.71
C VAL A 124 -2.85 -5.83 -0.55
N LEU A 125 -4.13 -5.59 -0.84
CA LEU A 125 -4.51 -4.69 -1.92
C LEU A 125 -4.62 -3.26 -1.37
N LEU A 126 -3.77 -2.37 -1.87
CA LEU A 126 -3.87 -0.93 -1.65
C LEU A 126 -4.60 -0.29 -2.82
N THR A 127 -5.61 0.53 -2.51
CA THR A 127 -6.46 1.20 -3.51
C THR A 127 -6.48 2.71 -3.30
N GLY A 128 -6.75 3.48 -4.35
CA GLY A 128 -6.92 4.94 -4.23
C GLY A 128 -5.60 5.72 -4.09
N ILE A 129 -4.48 5.08 -4.43
CA ILE A 129 -3.20 5.75 -4.56
C ILE A 129 -3.24 6.56 -5.87
N PRO A 130 -2.82 7.84 -5.89
CA PRO A 130 -2.83 8.65 -7.11
C PRO A 130 -2.02 7.98 -8.22
N CYS A 131 -2.62 7.87 -9.40
CA CYS A 131 -2.04 7.26 -10.59
C CYS A 131 -1.19 8.26 -11.39
N ASP A 132 -0.56 9.19 -10.70
CA ASP A 132 0.09 10.36 -11.31
C ASP A 132 1.52 10.06 -11.78
N GLY A 133 1.98 8.80 -11.66
CA GLY A 133 3.32 8.33 -12.03
C GLY A 133 3.34 7.29 -13.15
N ASP A 134 4.46 6.58 -13.30
CA ASP A 134 4.62 5.47 -14.24
C ASP A 134 3.71 4.31 -13.81
N VAL A 135 2.54 4.25 -14.45
CA VAL A 135 1.53 3.25 -14.19
C VAL A 135 1.38 2.35 -15.41
N TYR A 136 1.20 1.05 -15.16
CA TYR A 136 0.84 0.13 -16.23
C TYR A 136 -0.65 0.30 -16.55
N ILE A 137 -0.96 0.63 -17.81
CA ILE A 137 -2.33 0.73 -18.33
C ILE A 137 -2.66 -0.61 -18.98
N GLU A 138 -3.82 -1.18 -18.65
CA GLU A 138 -4.29 -2.42 -19.28
C GLU A 138 -4.37 -2.28 -20.81
N ASP A 139 -3.67 -3.16 -21.54
CA ASP A 139 -3.61 -3.17 -23.01
C ASP A 139 -4.31 -4.39 -23.63
N GLY A 140 -5.07 -5.14 -22.82
CA GLY A 140 -5.73 -6.39 -23.23
C GLY A 140 -4.78 -7.59 -23.42
N GLY A 141 -3.48 -7.42 -23.14
CA GLY A 141 -2.48 -8.47 -23.16
C GLY A 141 -2.44 -9.35 -21.90
N PRO A 142 -1.60 -10.40 -21.89
CA PRO A 142 -1.33 -11.16 -20.67
C PRO A 142 -0.65 -10.28 -19.62
N TRP A 143 -1.10 -10.44 -18.37
CA TRP A 143 -0.67 -9.66 -17.23
C TRP A 143 0.61 -10.22 -16.61
N TYR A 144 1.58 -9.34 -16.36
CA TYR A 144 2.80 -9.67 -15.64
C TYR A 144 2.97 -8.67 -14.50
N VAL A 145 2.85 -9.13 -13.26
CA VAL A 145 3.03 -8.26 -12.09
C VAL A 145 4.33 -8.63 -11.41
N GLN A 146 5.29 -7.71 -11.43
CA GLN A 146 6.48 -7.77 -10.57
C GLN A 146 6.16 -7.12 -9.22
N GLU A 147 6.91 -7.48 -8.17
CA GLU A 147 6.68 -7.09 -6.76
C GLU A 147 6.50 -5.59 -6.48
N VAL A 148 6.82 -4.71 -7.44
CA VAL A 148 6.81 -3.24 -7.26
C VAL A 148 5.85 -2.53 -8.23
N SER A 149 4.98 -3.26 -8.95
CA SER A 149 4.14 -2.69 -10.02
C SER A 149 2.87 -2.02 -9.46
N ILE A 150 2.57 -0.80 -9.93
CA ILE A 150 1.25 -0.14 -9.75
C ILE A 150 0.39 -0.43 -10.98
N LEU A 151 -0.82 -0.94 -10.78
CA LEU A 151 -1.78 -1.28 -11.83
C LEU A 151 -2.90 -0.23 -11.91
N CYS A 152 -3.14 0.32 -13.12
CA CYS A 152 -4.22 1.25 -13.43
C CYS A 152 -5.39 0.58 -14.13
#